data_AF-A0A142FPA0-F1
#
_entry.id   AF-A0A142FPA0-F1
#
_cell.length_a   1.000
_cell.length_b   1.000
_cell.length_c   1.000
_cell.angle_alpha   90.00
_cell.angle_beta   90.00
_cell.angle_gamma   90.00
#
_symmetry.space_group_name_H-M   'P 1'
#
loop_
_entity.id
_entity.type
_entity.pdbx_description
1 polymer ?
#
loop_
_entity_poly.entity_id
_entity_poly.type
_entity_poly.pdbx_seq_one_letter_code
_entity_poly.pdbx_strand_id
1 'polypeptide(L)'
;MQVCDRYVTLLCGLMEGPGEDGIKALLEDAAKGARGLDVAALLKRNLPENQVVGRMYSPACYISDSWPLVLYLAYKYRHDPWLALRVNTNLGGDNVHRVMIIGALLGLTSDNVANQWFDQLVKHEDIDQEIAALIDSANV
;
A
#
# COMPACT_ATOMS: atom_id res chain seq x y z
N MET A 1 -1.24 -20.03 -0.05
CA MET A 1 -0.39 -18.88 -0.43
C MET A 1 -0.29 -17.94 0.75
N GLN A 2 0.91 -17.75 1.27
CA GLN A 2 1.17 -16.86 2.41
C GLN A 2 0.98 -15.40 1.96
N VAL A 3 0.89 -14.46 2.91
CA VAL A 3 0.78 -13.03 2.58
C VAL A 3 2.02 -12.53 1.85
N CYS A 4 3.21 -13.03 2.18
CA CYS A 4 4.44 -12.68 1.49
C CYS A 4 4.39 -13.04 0.00
N ASP A 5 3.93 -14.24 -0.34
CA ASP A 5 3.79 -14.68 -1.74
C ASP A 5 2.85 -13.74 -2.52
N ARG A 6 1.70 -13.38 -1.90
CA ARG A 6 0.73 -12.43 -2.48
C ARG A 6 1.34 -11.06 -2.70
N TYR A 7 2.12 -10.59 -1.73
CA TYR A 7 2.76 -9.29 -1.80
C TYR A 7 3.79 -9.26 -2.93
N VAL A 8 4.63 -10.28 -3.05
CA VAL A 8 5.61 -10.38 -4.15
C VAL A 8 4.91 -10.47 -5.50
N THR A 9 3.88 -11.32 -5.65
CA THR A 9 3.10 -11.40 -6.88
C THR A 9 2.46 -10.06 -7.25
N LEU A 10 1.90 -9.34 -6.26
CA LEU A 10 1.33 -8.01 -6.46
C LEU A 10 2.38 -7.00 -6.93
N LEU A 11 3.54 -6.94 -6.26
CA LEU A 11 4.64 -6.05 -6.65
C LEU A 11 5.09 -6.32 -8.09
N CYS A 12 5.33 -7.57 -8.45
CA CYS A 12 5.70 -7.95 -9.82
C CYS A 12 4.65 -7.52 -10.83
N GLY A 13 3.36 -7.76 -10.55
CA GLY A 13 2.29 -7.34 -11.45
C GLY A 13 2.17 -5.82 -11.60
N LEU A 14 2.41 -5.04 -10.54
CA LEU A 14 2.36 -3.58 -10.60
C LEU A 14 3.59 -2.99 -11.33
N MET A 15 4.77 -3.61 -11.21
CA MET A 15 5.98 -3.17 -11.92
C MET A 15 5.85 -3.25 -13.45
N GLU A 16 4.96 -4.09 -13.98
CA GLU A 16 4.66 -4.15 -15.42
C GLU A 16 3.93 -2.89 -15.95
N GLY A 17 3.60 -1.92 -15.08
CA GLY A 17 2.89 -0.70 -15.44
C GLY A 17 1.48 -0.94 -16.00
N PRO A 18 0.63 -1.77 -15.36
CA PRO A 18 -0.71 -2.02 -15.85
C PRO A 18 -1.57 -0.75 -15.81
N GLY A 19 -2.53 -0.64 -16.73
CA GLY A 19 -3.55 0.41 -16.67
C GLY A 19 -4.45 0.29 -15.44
N GLU A 20 -5.29 1.30 -15.22
CA GLU A 20 -6.16 1.45 -14.04
C GLU A 20 -6.99 0.19 -13.70
N ASP A 21 -7.57 -0.48 -14.68
CA ASP A 21 -8.36 -1.70 -14.42
C ASP A 21 -7.48 -2.92 -14.09
N GLY A 22 -6.25 -2.97 -14.61
CA GLY A 22 -5.26 -3.97 -14.24
C GLY A 22 -4.78 -3.78 -12.80
N ILE A 23 -4.53 -2.53 -12.38
CA ILE A 23 -4.17 -2.21 -10.99
C ILE A 23 -5.27 -2.68 -10.02
N LYS A 24 -6.54 -2.38 -10.32
CA LYS A 24 -7.68 -2.84 -9.50
C LYS A 24 -7.74 -4.37 -9.43
N ALA A 25 -7.60 -5.04 -10.58
CA ALA A 25 -7.66 -6.50 -10.65
C ALA A 25 -6.54 -7.15 -9.82
N LEU A 26 -5.32 -6.59 -9.85
CA LEU A 26 -4.19 -7.07 -9.05
C LEU A 26 -4.43 -6.88 -7.55
N LEU A 27 -4.94 -5.72 -7.12
CA LEU A 27 -5.29 -5.46 -5.72
C LEU A 27 -6.42 -6.38 -5.22
N GLU A 28 -7.43 -6.64 -6.07
CA GLU A 28 -8.50 -7.59 -5.77
C GLU A 28 -7.99 -9.04 -5.71
N ASP A 29 -7.09 -9.44 -6.60
CA ASP A 29 -6.51 -10.79 -6.57
C ASP A 29 -5.64 -11.03 -5.33
N ALA A 30 -4.84 -10.02 -4.97
CA ALA A 30 -4.05 -10.00 -3.74
C ALA A 30 -4.89 -10.17 -2.48
N ALA A 31 -6.16 -9.73 -2.52
CA ALA A 31 -7.14 -9.88 -1.44
C ALA A 31 -7.76 -11.27 -1.34
N LYS A 32 -7.85 -12.04 -2.43
CA LYS A 32 -8.62 -13.30 -2.50
C LYS A 32 -8.11 -14.35 -1.51
N GLY A 33 -8.83 -14.64 -0.44
CA GLY A 33 -8.43 -15.64 0.55
C GLY A 33 -7.67 -15.08 1.75
N ALA A 34 -7.48 -13.76 1.83
CA ALA A 34 -7.42 -13.10 3.12
C ALA A 34 -8.81 -13.21 3.76
N ARG A 35 -8.89 -13.68 5.03
CA ARG A 35 -10.18 -13.97 5.70
C ARG A 35 -11.17 -12.81 5.53
N GLY A 36 -12.24 -13.05 4.77
CA GLY A 36 -13.39 -12.14 4.66
C GLY A 36 -13.15 -10.82 3.92
N LEU A 37 -12.05 -10.68 3.17
CA LEU A 37 -11.77 -9.45 2.42
C LEU A 37 -12.28 -9.57 0.97
N ASP A 38 -13.49 -9.06 0.75
CA ASP A 38 -13.93 -8.61 -0.57
C ASP A 38 -13.73 -7.09 -0.62
N VAL A 39 -12.56 -6.66 -1.09
CA VAL A 39 -12.18 -5.23 -1.17
C VAL A 39 -13.22 -4.45 -1.97
N ALA A 40 -13.65 -5.01 -3.10
CA ALA A 40 -14.66 -4.40 -3.96
C ALA A 40 -16.00 -4.23 -3.22
N ALA A 41 -16.46 -5.25 -2.47
CA ALA A 41 -17.68 -5.15 -1.68
C ALA A 41 -17.56 -4.16 -0.52
N LEU A 42 -16.41 -4.08 0.15
CA LEU A 42 -16.19 -3.09 1.22
C LEU A 42 -16.21 -1.65 0.71
N LEU A 43 -15.66 -1.44 -0.49
CA LEU A 43 -15.69 -0.12 -1.12
C LEU A 43 -17.10 0.27 -1.55
N LYS A 44 -17.90 -0.67 -2.06
CA LYS A 44 -19.32 -0.45 -2.36
C LYS A 44 -20.13 -0.04 -1.12
N ARG A 45 -19.73 -0.51 0.07
CA ARG A 45 -20.37 -0.14 1.35
C ARG A 45 -19.97 1.24 1.85
N ASN A 46 -18.91 1.84 1.31
CA ASN A 46 -18.36 3.16 1.65
C ASN A 46 -18.32 3.44 3.16
N LEU A 47 -17.87 2.45 3.95
CA LEU A 47 -17.81 2.58 5.39
C LEU A 47 -16.68 3.55 5.82
N PRO A 48 -16.87 4.28 6.94
CA PRO A 48 -15.79 5.02 7.58
C PRO A 48 -14.64 4.09 7.96
N GLU A 49 -13.40 4.54 7.79
CA GLU A 49 -12.21 3.70 7.92
C GLU A 49 -12.04 3.15 9.34
N ASN A 50 -12.43 3.95 10.34
CA ASN A 50 -12.45 3.53 11.75
C ASN A 50 -13.43 2.36 12.03
N GLN A 51 -14.52 2.25 11.27
CA GLN A 51 -15.46 1.11 11.38
C GLN A 51 -14.89 -0.15 10.71
N VAL A 52 -14.07 0.02 9.67
CA VAL A 52 -13.37 -1.07 9.00
C VAL A 52 -12.25 -1.63 9.90
N VAL A 53 -11.49 -0.75 10.54
CA VAL A 53 -10.30 -1.08 11.34
C VAL A 53 -10.61 -1.48 12.79
N GLY A 54 -11.79 -1.12 13.32
CA GLY A 54 -12.18 -1.45 14.70
C GLY A 54 -13.09 -2.67 14.83
N ARG A 55 -13.75 -3.11 13.75
CA ARG A 55 -14.73 -4.23 13.78
C ARG A 55 -14.43 -5.38 12.83
N MET A 56 -13.68 -5.15 11.75
CA MET A 56 -13.40 -6.20 10.74
C MET A 56 -11.92 -6.60 10.66
N TYR A 57 -11.00 -5.70 11.00
CA TYR A 57 -9.55 -5.95 10.89
C TYR A 57 -8.84 -5.59 12.19
N SER A 58 -7.69 -6.22 12.46
CA SER A 58 -6.92 -5.96 13.67
C SER A 58 -5.97 -4.79 13.46
N PRO A 59 -5.75 -3.91 14.45
CA PRO A 59 -4.66 -2.94 14.43
C PRO A 59 -3.27 -3.57 14.68
N ALA A 60 -3.22 -4.91 14.83
CA ALA A 60 -2.03 -5.66 15.22
C ALA A 60 -0.87 -5.59 14.21
N CYS A 61 0.31 -5.87 14.74
CA CYS A 61 1.64 -5.78 14.10
C CYS A 61 1.94 -6.85 13.04
N TYR A 62 1.15 -7.93 12.95
CA TYR A 62 1.44 -8.98 11.97
C TYR A 62 0.85 -8.63 10.62
N ILE A 63 1.69 -8.67 9.58
CA ILE A 63 1.28 -8.38 8.21
C ILE A 63 0.08 -9.23 7.78
N SER A 64 -0.01 -10.48 8.23
CA SER A 64 -1.15 -11.36 7.98
C SER A 64 -2.49 -10.79 8.43
N ASP A 65 -2.50 -10.05 9.54
CA ASP A 65 -3.70 -9.45 10.13
C ASP A 65 -3.99 -8.06 9.55
N SER A 66 -2.95 -7.31 9.18
CA SER A 66 -3.07 -5.97 8.60
C SER A 66 -3.21 -5.95 7.07
N TRP A 67 -2.89 -7.05 6.40
CA TRP A 67 -2.94 -7.18 4.93
C TRP A 67 -4.26 -6.70 4.33
N PRO A 68 -5.44 -7.03 4.92
CA PRO A 68 -6.69 -6.56 4.36
C PRO A 68 -6.87 -5.05 4.42
N LEU A 69 -6.38 -4.42 5.48
CA LEU A 69 -6.40 -2.98 5.65
C LEU A 69 -5.45 -2.29 4.66
N VAL A 70 -4.25 -2.84 4.47
CA VAL A 70 -3.28 -2.35 3.48
C VAL A 70 -3.92 -2.31 2.09
N LEU A 71 -4.51 -3.41 1.64
CA LEU A 71 -5.15 -3.49 0.32
C LEU A 71 -6.37 -2.57 0.21
N TYR A 72 -7.17 -2.46 1.27
CA TYR A 72 -8.31 -1.55 1.30
C TYR A 72 -7.88 -0.08 1.12
N LEU A 73 -6.87 0.37 1.87
CA LEU A 73 -6.38 1.75 1.79
C LEU A 73 -5.72 2.03 0.44
N ALA A 74 -4.87 1.10 -0.04
CA ALA A 74 -4.24 1.20 -1.35
C ALA A 74 -5.30 1.31 -2.46
N TYR A 75 -6.32 0.46 -2.45
CA TYR A 75 -7.39 0.54 -3.45
C TYR A 75 -8.21 1.83 -3.34
N LYS A 76 -8.67 2.17 -2.13
CA LYS A 76 -9.56 3.31 -1.88
C LYS A 76 -8.92 4.63 -2.29
N TYR A 77 -7.64 4.80 -1.96
CA TYR A 77 -6.90 6.04 -2.11
C TYR A 77 -5.81 5.98 -3.19
N ARG A 78 -5.93 5.06 -4.16
CA ARG A 78 -4.92 4.89 -5.24
C ARG A 78 -4.62 6.17 -6.03
N HIS A 79 -5.59 7.07 -6.13
CA HIS A 79 -5.47 8.36 -6.81
C HIS A 79 -4.94 9.49 -5.91
N ASP A 80 -4.75 9.21 -4.62
CA ASP A 80 -4.18 10.15 -3.64
C ASP A 80 -3.32 9.37 -2.63
N PRO A 81 -2.08 9.00 -3.02
CA PRO A 81 -1.18 8.25 -2.15
C PRO A 81 -0.96 8.90 -0.80
N TRP A 82 -0.88 10.24 -0.77
CA TRP A 82 -0.69 10.98 0.46
C TRP A 82 -1.86 10.83 1.43
N LEU A 83 -3.09 10.92 0.93
CA LEU A 83 -4.28 10.67 1.75
C LEU A 83 -4.26 9.25 2.32
N ALA A 84 -3.82 8.25 1.54
CA ALA A 84 -3.69 6.87 2.01
C ALA A 84 -2.74 6.77 3.23
N LEU A 85 -1.55 7.38 3.14
CA LEU A 85 -0.56 7.35 4.23
C LEU A 85 -1.06 8.10 5.48
N ARG A 86 -1.72 9.26 5.28
CA ARG A 86 -2.28 10.05 6.38
C ARG A 86 -3.41 9.32 7.09
N VAL A 87 -4.32 8.69 6.34
CA VAL A 87 -5.40 7.88 6.91
C VAL A 87 -4.83 6.69 7.67
N ASN A 88 -3.87 5.95 7.11
CA ASN A 88 -3.19 4.87 7.82
C ASN A 88 -2.56 5.34 9.14
N THR A 89 -1.92 6.52 9.14
CA THR A 89 -1.31 7.11 10.33
C THR A 89 -2.35 7.38 11.42
N ASN A 90 -3.48 7.99 11.05
CA ASN A 90 -4.59 8.31 11.96
C ASN A 90 -5.31 7.08 12.51
N LEU A 91 -5.20 5.92 11.85
CA LEU A 91 -5.76 4.66 12.35
C LEU A 91 -5.00 4.08 13.55
N GLY A 92 -3.79 4.58 13.85
CA GLY A 92 -3.01 4.18 15.02
C GLY A 92 -2.55 2.72 15.02
N GLY A 93 -2.12 2.21 16.18
CA GLY A 93 -1.50 0.88 16.28
C GLY A 93 -0.15 0.81 15.55
N ASP A 94 0.20 -0.34 14.98
CA ASP A 94 1.43 -0.51 14.19
C ASP A 94 1.24 0.03 12.76
N ASN A 95 1.17 1.35 12.66
CA ASN A 95 0.93 2.05 11.40
C ASN A 95 2.20 2.15 10.53
N VAL A 96 3.40 2.06 11.12
CA VAL A 96 4.68 2.19 10.41
C VAL A 96 4.87 1.05 9.43
N HIS A 97 4.69 -0.21 9.84
CA HIS A 97 4.85 -1.33 8.92
C HIS A 97 3.86 -1.26 7.74
N ARG A 98 2.60 -0.91 8.03
CA ARG A 98 1.56 -0.74 7.00
C ARG A 98 1.88 0.40 6.04
N VAL A 99 2.41 1.52 6.54
CA VAL A 99 2.72 2.69 5.69
C VAL A 99 3.81 2.36 4.68
N MET A 100 4.80 1.56 5.06
CA MET A 100 5.86 1.13 4.13
C MET A 100 5.30 0.32 2.96
N ILE A 101 4.37 -0.59 3.25
CA ILE A 101 3.76 -1.45 2.23
C ILE A 101 2.78 -0.66 1.36
N ILE A 102 1.93 0.17 1.97
CA ILE A 102 1.01 1.05 1.22
C ILE A 102 1.81 1.99 0.31
N GLY A 103 2.89 2.59 0.83
CA GLY A 103 3.77 3.48 0.06
C GLY A 103 4.42 2.78 -1.12
N ALA A 104 4.97 1.58 -0.93
CA ALA A 104 5.56 0.80 -2.02
C ALA A 104 4.54 0.46 -3.11
N LEU A 105 3.33 0.02 -2.73
CA LEU A 105 2.28 -0.32 -3.70
C LEU A 105 1.82 0.92 -4.49
N LEU A 106 1.58 2.04 -3.79
CA LEU A 106 1.06 3.24 -4.42
C LEU A 106 2.11 3.99 -5.25
N GLY A 107 3.39 3.91 -4.84
CA GLY A 107 4.51 4.45 -5.61
C GLY A 107 4.72 3.74 -6.95
N LEU A 108 4.34 2.47 -7.07
CA LEU A 108 4.34 1.74 -8.35
C LEU A 108 3.17 2.09 -9.26
N THR A 109 2.11 2.73 -8.73
CA THR A 109 0.86 3.01 -9.47
C THR A 109 0.59 4.49 -9.68
N SER A 110 1.43 5.36 -9.13
CA SER A 110 1.20 6.80 -9.13
C SER A 110 2.50 7.55 -9.38
N ASP A 111 2.46 8.47 -10.35
CA ASP A 111 3.54 9.44 -10.57
C ASP A 111 3.51 10.58 -9.54
N ASN A 112 2.51 10.58 -8.63
CA ASN A 112 2.40 11.58 -7.58
C ASN A 112 3.36 11.27 -6.45
N VAL A 113 4.57 11.82 -6.55
CA VAL A 113 5.58 11.70 -5.51
C VAL A 113 5.35 12.78 -4.45
N ALA A 114 5.31 12.37 -3.18
CA ALA A 114 5.16 13.28 -2.04
C ALA A 114 6.49 14.01 -1.72
N ASN A 115 7.12 14.65 -2.72
CA ASN A 115 8.44 15.29 -2.61
C ASN A 115 8.53 16.24 -1.41
N GLN A 116 7.49 17.04 -1.17
CA GLN A 116 7.44 17.97 -0.04
C GLN A 116 7.59 17.30 1.34
N TRP A 117 7.18 16.04 1.47
CA TRP A 117 7.29 15.28 2.72
C TRP A 117 8.56 14.45 2.76
N PHE A 118 8.99 13.94 1.61
CA PHE A 118 10.25 13.22 1.47
C PHE A 118 11.43 14.11 1.91
N ASP A 119 11.47 15.37 1.46
CA ASP A 119 12.53 16.34 1.82
C ASP A 119 12.57 16.67 3.32
N GLN A 120 11.51 16.35 4.08
CA GLN A 120 11.46 16.54 5.54
C GLN A 120 12.02 15.35 6.31
N LEU A 121 12.36 14.24 5.65
CA LEU A 121 13.00 13.11 6.31
C LEU A 121 14.40 13.50 6.78
N VAL A 122 14.74 13.08 8.00
CA VAL A 122 16.05 13.37 8.65
C VAL A 122 17.23 12.97 7.77
N LYS A 123 17.06 11.93 6.95
CA LYS A 123 18.08 11.34 6.09
C LYS A 123 17.69 11.33 4.61
N HIS A 124 16.86 12.28 4.15
CA HIS A 124 16.41 12.31 2.75
C HIS A 124 17.57 12.31 1.75
N GLU A 125 18.64 13.07 2.00
CA GLU A 125 19.83 13.11 1.14
C GLU A 125 20.53 11.74 1.02
N ASP A 126 20.64 10.99 2.12
CA ASP A 126 21.24 9.65 2.12
C ASP A 126 20.35 8.67 1.32
N ILE A 127 19.03 8.77 1.50
CA ILE A 127 18.05 7.92 0.79
C ILE A 127 18.06 8.22 -0.72
N ASP A 128 18.15 9.50 -1.12
CA ASP A 128 18.24 9.88 -2.54
C ASP A 128 19.51 9.32 -3.19
N GLN A 129 20.64 9.38 -2.49
CA GLN A 129 21.89 8.81 -2.98
C GLN A 129 21.79 7.30 -3.16
N GLU A 130 21.15 6.59 -2.21
CA GLU A 130 20.91 5.15 -2.32
C GLU A 130 19.98 4.81 -3.49
N ILE A 131 18.89 5.57 -3.68
CA ILE A 131 17.97 5.36 -4.81
C ILE A 131 18.70 5.58 -6.14
N ALA A 132 19.47 6.66 -6.27
CA ALA A 132 20.24 6.95 -7.48
C ALA A 132 21.25 5.84 -7.78
N ALA A 133 22.00 5.38 -6.77
CA ALA A 133 22.96 4.29 -6.93
C ALA A 133 22.29 2.96 -7.37
N LEU A 134 21.11 2.65 -6.83
CA LEU A 134 20.35 1.46 -7.22
C LEU A 134 19.86 1.55 -8.67
N ILE A 135 19.31 2.69 -9.08
CA ILE A 135 18.87 2.93 -10.46
C ILE A 135 20.04 2.81 -11.43
N ASP A 136 21.18 3.43 -11.12
CA ASP A 136 22.38 3.34 -11.95
C ASP A 136 22.84 1.90 -12.09
N SER A 137 22.84 1.11 -11.01
CA SER A 137 23.24 -0.30 -11.04
C SER A 137 22.30 -1.19 -11.87
N ALA A 138 21.02 -0.84 -11.97
CA ALA A 138 20.03 -1.59 -12.73
C ALA A 138 20.06 -1.29 -14.24
N ASN A 139 20.68 -0.18 -14.63
CA ASN A 139 20.81 0.25 -16.03
C ASN A 139 22.13 -0.20 -16.70
N VAL A 140 22.97 -0.97 -15.98
CA VAL A 140 24.22 -1.58 -16.47
C VAL A 140 23.95 -2.98 -17.02
#